data_AF-A0A8J7GF19-F1
#
_entry.id   AF-A0A8J7GF19-F1
#
_cell.length_a   1.000
_cell.length_b   1.000
_cell.length_c   1.000
_cell.angle_alpha   90.00
_cell.angle_beta   90.00
_cell.angle_gamma   90.00
#
_symmetry.space_group_name_H-M   'P 1'
#
loop_
_entity.id
_entity.type
_entity.pdbx_description
1 polymer ?
#
loop_
_entity_poly.entity_id
_entity_poly.type
_entity_poly.pdbx_seq_one_letter_code
_entity_poly.pdbx_strand_id
1 'polypeptide(L)'
;MGIYRLEGRAMTIYYERDGVRVTEQCVEVAGTCYPLAELGRIEVAPPTGLSAVFRVGRRWELWAEHRGAWVLLFATGSERIFGQVGRAVTRAREARQPAARHR
;
A
#
# COMPACT_ATOMS: atom_id res chain seq x y z
N MET A 1 -1.37 17.15 14.79
CA MET A 1 -1.12 16.70 16.18
C MET A 1 -1.64 15.28 16.26
N GLY A 2 -0.74 14.29 16.35
CA GLY A 2 -1.05 12.87 16.24
C GLY A 2 0.23 12.05 16.32
N ILE A 3 0.82 12.03 17.52
CA ILE A 3 1.96 11.16 17.84
C ILE A 3 1.40 9.79 18.25
N TYR A 4 1.28 8.87 17.30
CA TYR A 4 0.91 7.49 17.61
C TYR A 4 2.15 6.76 18.11
N ARG A 5 2.25 6.64 19.43
CA ARG A 5 3.19 5.77 20.12
C ARG A 5 2.48 4.45 20.41
N LEU A 6 2.85 3.38 19.73
CA LEU A 6 2.63 2.01 20.17
C LEU A 6 4.00 1.32 20.13
N GLU A 7 4.47 0.92 21.32
CA GLU A 7 5.58 0.00 21.57
C GLU A 7 6.93 0.21 20.86
N GLY A 8 7.89 0.80 21.58
CA GLY A 8 9.30 0.36 21.60
C GLY A 8 10.16 0.41 20.33
N ARG A 9 9.61 0.76 19.16
CA ARG A 9 10.36 0.88 17.90
C ARG A 9 9.86 2.15 17.22
N ALA A 10 10.77 3.06 16.88
CA ALA A 10 10.43 4.24 16.09
C ALA A 10 9.89 3.76 14.74
N MET A 11 8.55 3.69 14.61
CA MET A 11 7.89 3.16 13.43
C MET A 11 7.94 4.21 12.32
N THR A 12 8.58 3.88 11.20
CA THR A 12 8.73 4.82 10.09
C THR A 12 7.43 4.92 9.31
N ILE A 13 6.84 6.11 9.28
CA ILE A 13 5.66 6.42 8.46
C ILE A 13 6.14 6.92 7.10
N TYR A 14 5.84 6.17 6.03
CA TYR A 14 6.18 6.52 4.65
C TYR A 14 5.10 7.37 3.99
N TYR A 15 3.86 7.23 4.44
CA TYR A 15 2.71 8.01 3.97
C TYR A 15 1.60 7.98 5.03
N GLU A 16 0.92 9.11 5.27
CA GLU A 16 -0.28 9.18 6.11
C GLU A 16 -1.15 10.35 5.63
N ARG A 17 -2.15 10.06 4.77
CA ARG A 17 -3.21 10.99 4.34
C ARG A 17 -4.38 10.22 3.73
N ASP A 18 -5.53 10.87 3.63
CA ASP A 18 -6.71 10.38 2.91
C ASP A 18 -7.19 8.98 3.35
N GLY A 19 -7.05 8.68 4.66
CA GLY A 19 -7.43 7.39 5.23
C GLY A 19 -6.49 6.23 4.88
N VAL A 20 -5.31 6.53 4.34
CA VAL A 20 -4.23 5.60 4.03
C VAL A 20 -3.02 5.92 4.90
N ARG A 21 -2.50 4.90 5.60
CA ARG A 21 -1.22 4.96 6.30
C ARG A 21 -0.32 3.83 5.80
N VAL A 22 0.90 4.17 5.42
CA VAL A 22 1.92 3.22 4.99
C VAL A 22 3.07 3.27 5.98
N THR A 23 3.38 2.12 6.55
CA THR A 23 4.49 1.92 7.49
C THR A 23 5.37 0.77 7.02
N GLU A 24 6.53 0.60 7.64
CA GLU A 24 7.40 -0.57 7.41
C GLU A 24 6.76 -1.92 7.80
N GLN A 25 5.67 -1.93 8.58
CA GLN A 25 5.01 -3.15 9.04
C GLN A 25 3.73 -3.46 8.24
N CYS A 26 2.88 -2.46 8.00
CA CYS A 26 1.64 -2.65 7.26
C CYS A 26 1.20 -1.43 6.45
N VAL A 27 0.36 -1.71 5.45
CA VAL A 27 -0.44 -0.73 4.73
C VAL A 27 -1.82 -0.74 5.35
N GLU A 28 -2.21 0.36 5.98
CA GLU A 28 -3.52 0.54 6.61
C GLU A 28 -4.39 1.38 5.70
N VAL A 29 -5.55 0.85 5.29
CA VAL A 29 -6.53 1.56 4.44
C VAL A 29 -7.93 1.32 4.99
N ALA A 30 -8.67 2.41 5.18
CA ALA A 30 -10.04 2.37 5.70
C ALA A 30 -10.17 1.55 7.01
N GLY A 31 -9.16 1.60 7.88
CA GLY A 31 -9.10 0.86 9.15
C GLY A 31 -8.70 -0.62 9.02
N THR A 32 -8.43 -1.12 7.81
CA THR A 32 -7.88 -2.47 7.58
C THR A 32 -6.37 -2.40 7.43
N CYS A 33 -5.62 -3.09 8.30
CA CYS A 33 -4.15 -3.18 8.22
C CYS A 33 -3.76 -4.46 7.47
N TYR A 34 -3.06 -4.30 6.35
CA TYR A 34 -2.51 -5.36 5.52
C TYR A 34 -1.01 -5.49 5.78
N PRO A 35 -0.56 -6.54 6.50
CA PRO A 35 0.85 -6.69 6.83
C PRO A 35 1.70 -6.81 5.55
N LEU A 36 2.75 -5.99 5.43
CA LEU A 36 3.67 -6.05 4.28
C LEU A 36 4.33 -7.43 4.09
N ALA A 37 4.31 -8.27 5.14
CA ALA A 37 4.80 -9.65 5.13
C ALA A 37 3.97 -10.56 4.23
N GLU A 38 2.66 -10.31 4.25
CA GLU A 38 1.65 -11.14 3.65
C GLU A 38 1.25 -10.63 2.27
N LEU A 39 1.75 -9.43 1.90
CA LEU A 39 1.59 -8.85 0.59
C LEU A 39 2.65 -9.40 -0.37
N GLY A 40 2.18 -10.18 -1.34
CA GLY A 40 2.96 -10.71 -2.45
C GLY A 40 3.16 -9.68 -3.54
N ARG A 41 2.63 -9.96 -4.73
CA ARG A 41 2.76 -9.08 -5.89
C ARG A 41 1.93 -7.80 -5.71
N ILE A 42 2.45 -6.67 -6.20
CA ILE A 42 1.73 -5.38 -6.22
C ILE A 42 1.59 -4.97 -7.67
N GLU A 43 0.37 -4.64 -8.08
CA GLU A 43 0.06 -4.27 -9.46
C GLU A 43 -0.79 -3.00 -9.52
N VAL A 44 -0.55 -2.22 -10.58
CA VAL A 44 -1.31 -1.02 -10.92
C VAL A 44 -2.39 -1.43 -11.91
N ALA A 45 -3.65 -1.32 -11.50
CA ALA A 45 -4.82 -1.95 -12.13
C ALA A 45 -4.86 -3.49 -12.00
N PRO A 46 -6.01 -4.09 -11.68
CA PRO A 46 -6.14 -5.54 -11.73
C PRO A 46 -6.21 -5.96 -13.20
N PRO A 47 -5.68 -7.13 -13.58
CA PRO A 47 -5.76 -7.59 -14.97
C PRO A 47 -7.19 -7.79 -15.51
N THR A 48 -8.27 -7.68 -14.72
CA THR A 48 -9.61 -8.14 -15.16
C THR A 48 -10.86 -7.57 -14.42
N GLY A 49 -10.83 -6.40 -13.77
CA GLY A 49 -11.93 -5.95 -12.87
C GLY A 49 -12.97 -4.95 -13.44
N LEU A 50 -14.25 -5.11 -13.04
CA LEU A 50 -15.46 -4.34 -13.39
C LEU A 50 -15.30 -2.82 -13.69
N SER A 51 -14.39 -2.09 -13.05
CA SER A 51 -14.15 -0.65 -13.29
C SER A 51 -13.91 -0.32 -14.76
N ALA A 52 -13.22 -1.20 -15.50
CA ALA A 52 -13.01 -1.05 -16.95
C ALA A 52 -14.30 -1.23 -17.77
N VAL A 53 -15.22 -2.11 -17.32
CA VAL A 53 -16.51 -2.39 -17.98
C VAL A 53 -17.49 -1.23 -17.80
N PHE A 54 -17.56 -0.64 -16.61
CA PHE A 54 -18.54 0.40 -16.29
C PHE A 54 -18.12 1.83 -16.67
N ARG A 55 -16.93 2.02 -17.27
CA ARG A 55 -16.34 3.36 -17.56
C ARG A 55 -16.50 4.35 -16.41
N VAL A 56 -16.46 3.87 -15.17
CA VAL A 56 -16.41 4.75 -14.00
C VAL A 56 -15.03 5.40 -14.09
N GLY A 57 -15.01 6.73 -14.22
CA GLY A 57 -13.84 7.51 -14.66
C GLY A 57 -12.52 7.02 -14.08
N ARG A 58 -11.45 7.04 -14.90
CA ARG A 58 -10.10 6.50 -14.64
C ARG A 58 -9.63 6.72 -13.19
N ARG A 59 -9.95 5.78 -12.30
CA ARG A 59 -9.36 5.73 -10.96
C ARG A 59 -8.10 4.89 -11.05
N TRP A 60 -7.05 5.38 -10.42
CA TRP A 60 -5.83 4.65 -10.22
C TRP A 60 -6.02 3.71 -9.03
N GLU A 61 -5.88 2.42 -9.29
CA GLU A 61 -6.09 1.36 -8.31
C GLU A 61 -4.77 0.63 -8.03
N LEU A 62 -4.49 0.42 -6.75
CA LEU A 62 -3.36 -0.34 -6.24
C LEU A 62 -3.86 -1.67 -5.70
N TRP A 63 -3.43 -2.75 -6.35
CA TRP A 63 -3.78 -4.11 -5.99
C TRP A 63 -2.58 -4.81 -5.38
N ALA A 64 -2.85 -5.69 -4.42
CA ALA A 64 -1.84 -6.59 -3.91
C ALA A 64 -2.39 -7.99 -3.74
N GLU A 65 -1.53 -8.98 -3.92
CA GLU A 65 -1.84 -10.35 -3.55
C GLU A 65 -1.67 -10.50 -2.04
N HIS A 66 -2.74 -10.88 -1.34
CA HIS A 66 -2.74 -11.20 0.08
C HIS A 66 -3.24 -12.63 0.26
N ARG A 67 -2.38 -13.51 0.79
CA ARG A 67 -2.70 -14.94 1.02
C ARG A 67 -3.26 -15.66 -0.22
N GLY A 68 -2.75 -15.32 -1.42
CA GLY A 68 -3.17 -15.91 -2.69
C GLY A 68 -4.42 -15.28 -3.32
N ALA A 69 -4.99 -14.23 -2.70
CA ALA A 69 -6.13 -13.48 -3.24
C ALA A 69 -5.73 -12.04 -3.57
N TRP A 70 -6.19 -11.54 -4.73
CA TRP A 70 -6.01 -10.13 -5.07
C TRP A 70 -6.95 -9.24 -4.26
N VAL A 71 -6.37 -8.33 -3.47
CA VAL A 71 -7.09 -7.33 -2.68
C VAL A 71 -6.81 -5.93 -3.20
N LEU A 72 -7.86 -5.11 -3.31
CA LEU A 72 -7.73 -3.69 -3.61
C LEU A 72 -7.24 -3.00 -2.35
N LEU A 73 -5.98 -2.56 -2.34
CA LEU A 73 -5.44 -1.80 -1.23
C LEU A 73 -5.94 -0.36 -1.26
N PHE A 74 -5.90 0.28 -2.42
CA PHE A 74 -6.15 1.71 -2.53
C PHE A 74 -6.68 2.10 -3.91
N ALA A 75 -7.64 3.02 -3.98
CA ALA A 75 -8.14 3.57 -5.23
C ALA A 75 -8.35 5.09 -5.13
N THR A 76 -7.86 5.84 -6.11
CA THR A 76 -7.99 7.31 -6.13
C THR A 76 -8.18 7.84 -7.54
N GLY A 77 -8.91 8.95 -7.68
CA GLY A 77 -8.95 9.71 -8.94
C GLY A 77 -7.70 10.57 -9.17
N SER A 78 -6.82 10.70 -8.17
CA SER A 78 -5.63 11.55 -8.24
C SER A 78 -4.37 10.74 -8.51
N GLU A 79 -3.79 10.91 -9.69
CA GLU A 79 -2.50 10.32 -10.08
C GLU A 79 -1.38 10.69 -9.11
N ARG A 80 -1.40 11.93 -8.59
CA ARG A 80 -0.39 12.39 -7.63
C ARG A 80 -0.44 11.60 -6.33
N ILE A 81 -1.64 11.42 -5.78
CA ILE A 81 -1.84 10.64 -4.54
C ILE A 81 -1.44 9.19 -4.80
N PHE A 82 -1.87 8.62 -5.93
CA PHE A 82 -1.51 7.27 -6.33
C PHE A 82 0.01 7.06 -6.39
N GLY A 83 0.74 7.95 -7.07
CA GLY A 83 2.19 7.87 -7.18
C GLY A 83 2.91 8.08 -5.83
N GLN A 84 2.32 8.80 -4.88
CA GLN A 84 2.86 8.93 -3.52
C GLN A 84 2.68 7.63 -2.74
N VAL A 85 1.47 7.06 -2.73
CA VAL A 85 1.15 5.81 -2.03
C VAL A 85 1.97 4.65 -2.61
N GLY A 86 2.02 4.50 -3.94
CA GLY A 86 2.79 3.44 -4.58
C GLY A 86 4.27 3.48 -4.21
N ARG A 87 4.90 4.66 -4.26
CA ARG A 87 6.30 4.84 -3.84
C ARG A 87 6.52 4.56 -2.36
N ALA A 88 5.59 4.99 -1.50
CA ALA A 88 5.65 4.73 -0.07
C ALA A 88 5.61 3.22 0.23
N VAL A 89 4.71 2.48 -0.43
CA VAL A 89 4.60 1.03 -0.26
C VAL A 89 5.86 0.32 -0.75
N THR A 90 6.39 0.69 -1.92
CA THR A 90 7.66 0.12 -2.42
C THR A 90 8.80 0.36 -1.44
N ARG A 91 8.98 1.60 -0.96
CA ARG A 91 10.04 1.91 0.01
C ARG A 91 9.87 1.19 1.34
N ALA A 92 8.63 1.08 1.83
CA ALA A 92 8.35 0.36 3.06
C ALA A 92 8.67 -1.13 2.92
N ARG A 93 8.40 -1.73 1.75
CA ARG A 93 8.80 -3.12 1.44
C ARG A 93 10.31 -3.28 1.34
N GLU A 94 10.99 -2.37 0.66
CA GLU A 94 12.46 -2.38 0.53
C GLU A 94 13.14 -2.23 1.89
N ALA A 95 12.68 -1.30 2.73
CA ALA A 95 13.22 -1.11 4.08
C ALA A 95 12.99 -2.33 4.98
N ARG A 96 11.88 -3.05 4.76
CA ARG A 96 11.59 -4.30 5.44
C ARG A 96 12.48 -5.45 4.97
N GLN A 97 12.86 -5.50 3.69
CA GLN A 97 13.78 -6.51 3.15
C GLN A 97 15.21 -6.08 3.51
N PRO A 98 15.75 -6.49 4.67
CA PRO A 98 17.04 -6.01 5.10
C PRO A 98 18.08 -6.75 4.26
N ALA A 99 18.75 -6.06 3.35
CA ALA A 99 20.06 -6.50 2.84
C ALA A 99 20.19 -8.01 2.52
N ALA A 100 19.24 -8.61 1.79
CA ALA A 100 19.39 -9.98 1.28
C ALA A 100 20.50 -10.11 0.21
N ARG A 101 21.39 -9.11 0.11
CA ARG A 101 22.46 -8.96 -0.87
C ARG A 101 23.59 -8.10 -0.28
N HIS A 102 24.22 -8.63 0.76
CA HIS A 102 25.61 -8.31 1.09
C HIS A 102 26.32 -9.65 1.28
N ARG A 103 26.57 -10.34 0.16
CA ARG A 103 27.47 -11.49 0.10
C ARG A 103 28.15 -11.51 -1.26
#